data_AF-A0A0S8I3Z8-F1
#
_entry.id   AF-A0A0S8I3Z8-F1
#
_cell.length_a   1.000
_cell.length_b   1.000
_cell.length_c   1.000
_cell.angle_alpha   90.00
_cell.angle_beta   90.00
_cell.angle_gamma   90.00
#
_symmetry.space_group_name_H-M   'P 1'
#
loop_
_entity.id
_entity.type
_entity.pdbx_description
1 polymer ?
#
loop_
_entity_poly.entity_id
_entity_poly.type
_entity_poly.pdbx_seq_one_letter_code
_entity_poly.pdbx_strand_id
1 'polypeptide(L)'
;LFSHLYPYDQWRTVVGEHGFNQTYHSLFGNPFGVAVEPLHPDVLNQPDLQLPFEVGKTWSFTSGPHSAWNTGAGWAALDFAPPGYAYGCVLSNEWVVASADGVVVRTDEGVVILDLDGDGYEQTGWVLLYLHIEERERVGIGAILHAGDRIGHPSCEGGFSTGTHLHIARKYNGEWIPADGNLPFIMDGWVSGGQGREYNGTLSRGSVIIEAYFRRGLYNQISR
;
A
#
# COMPACT_ATOMS: atom_id res chain seq x y z
N LEU A 1 8.43 -25.17 -3.85
CA LEU A 1 7.79 -25.73 -2.63
C LEU A 1 7.99 -27.25 -2.53
N PHE A 2 7.35 -28.09 -3.36
CA PHE A 2 7.46 -29.57 -3.23
C PHE A 2 8.88 -30.14 -3.42
N SER A 3 9.71 -29.51 -4.23
CA SER A 3 11.12 -29.89 -4.45
C SER A 3 12.00 -29.74 -3.20
N HIS A 4 11.55 -28.94 -2.21
CA HIS A 4 12.23 -28.81 -0.92
C HIS A 4 11.68 -29.78 0.14
N LEU A 5 10.58 -30.48 -0.17
CA LEU A 5 9.88 -31.36 0.77
C LEU A 5 10.07 -32.85 0.45
N TYR A 6 10.32 -33.18 -0.82
CA TYR A 6 10.37 -34.57 -1.28
C TYR A 6 11.63 -34.88 -2.12
N PRO A 7 12.19 -36.10 -2.02
CA PRO A 7 13.19 -36.60 -2.96
C PRO A 7 12.68 -36.58 -4.41
N TYR A 8 13.61 -36.53 -5.37
CA TYR A 8 13.32 -36.36 -6.80
C TYR A 8 12.18 -37.26 -7.33
N ASP A 9 12.22 -38.56 -7.05
CA ASP A 9 11.22 -39.51 -7.56
C ASP A 9 9.82 -39.29 -6.98
N GLN A 10 9.73 -38.91 -5.70
CA GLN A 10 8.47 -38.56 -5.07
C GLN A 10 7.97 -37.20 -5.58
N TRP A 11 8.86 -36.21 -5.71
CA TRP A 11 8.53 -34.92 -6.28
C TRP A 11 7.93 -35.07 -7.69
N ARG A 12 8.51 -35.92 -8.54
CA ARG A 12 7.97 -36.21 -9.89
C ARG A 12 6.54 -36.76 -9.86
N THR A 13 6.24 -37.62 -8.89
CA THR A 13 4.88 -38.14 -8.70
C THR A 13 3.94 -37.04 -8.23
N VAL A 14 4.38 -36.20 -7.28
CA VAL A 14 3.58 -35.10 -6.71
C VAL A 14 3.26 -34.01 -7.73
N VAL A 15 4.19 -33.64 -8.61
CA VAL A 15 3.93 -32.63 -9.67
C VAL A 15 3.37 -33.23 -10.96
N GLY A 16 3.24 -34.55 -11.02
CA GLY A 16 2.65 -35.25 -12.16
C GLY A 16 1.13 -35.10 -12.22
N GLU A 17 0.54 -35.58 -13.32
CA GLU A 17 -0.89 -35.46 -13.63
C GLU A 17 -1.81 -35.98 -12.51
N HIS A 18 -1.40 -37.09 -11.86
CA HIS A 18 -2.15 -37.73 -10.77
C HIS A 18 -1.74 -37.27 -9.36
N GLY A 19 -0.93 -36.21 -9.27
CA GLY A 19 -0.40 -35.72 -8.00
C GLY A 19 -1.24 -34.59 -7.42
N PHE A 20 -0.58 -33.47 -7.15
CA PHE A 20 -1.19 -32.28 -6.57
C PHE A 20 -2.34 -31.76 -7.44
N ASN A 21 -2.18 -31.71 -8.76
CA ASN A 21 -3.21 -31.18 -9.65
C ASN A 21 -4.53 -31.95 -9.53
N GLN A 22 -4.49 -33.29 -9.64
CA GLN A 22 -5.68 -34.13 -9.45
C GLN A 22 -6.28 -33.96 -8.05
N THR A 23 -5.43 -33.95 -7.01
CA THR A 23 -5.87 -33.75 -5.63
C THR A 23 -6.59 -32.41 -5.46
N TYR A 24 -5.99 -31.33 -5.97
CA TYR A 24 -6.56 -29.99 -5.95
C TYR A 24 -7.90 -29.97 -6.68
N HIS A 25 -7.96 -30.49 -7.91
CA HIS A 25 -9.20 -30.56 -8.69
C HIS A 25 -10.31 -31.35 -7.97
N SER A 26 -9.96 -32.46 -7.31
CA SER A 26 -10.94 -33.25 -6.56
C SER A 26 -11.50 -32.52 -5.34
N LEU A 27 -10.72 -31.64 -4.72
CA LEU A 27 -11.12 -30.92 -3.51
C LEU A 27 -11.80 -29.58 -3.83
N PHE A 28 -11.27 -28.84 -4.81
CA PHE A 28 -11.60 -27.44 -5.06
C PHE A 28 -12.16 -27.18 -6.48
N GLY A 29 -12.21 -28.20 -7.33
CA GLY A 29 -12.64 -28.04 -8.72
C GLY A 29 -11.56 -27.40 -9.62
N ASN A 30 -11.97 -26.88 -10.78
CA ASN A 30 -11.05 -26.23 -11.71
C ASN A 30 -10.66 -24.83 -11.20
N PRO A 31 -9.39 -24.58 -10.79
CA PRO A 31 -8.97 -23.27 -10.31
C PRO A 31 -9.13 -22.18 -11.38
N PHE A 32 -9.06 -22.55 -12.66
CA PHE A 32 -9.19 -21.62 -13.78
C PHE A 32 -10.63 -21.44 -14.24
N GLY A 33 -11.58 -22.21 -13.71
CA GLY A 33 -13.00 -22.13 -14.09
C GLY A 33 -13.69 -20.85 -13.62
N VAL A 34 -13.09 -20.15 -12.65
CA VAL A 34 -13.57 -18.88 -12.07
C VAL A 34 -12.48 -17.79 -12.08
N ALA A 35 -11.39 -18.02 -12.83
CA ALA A 35 -10.32 -17.03 -12.92
C ALA A 35 -10.81 -15.79 -13.68
N VAL A 36 -10.53 -14.62 -13.12
CA VAL A 36 -10.80 -13.31 -13.74
C VAL A 36 -9.46 -12.75 -14.17
N GLU A 37 -8.99 -13.19 -15.34
CA GLU A 37 -7.74 -12.73 -15.93
C GLU A 37 -7.99 -12.07 -17.29
N PRO A 38 -7.37 -10.92 -17.60
CA PRO A 38 -6.44 -10.16 -16.73
C PRO A 38 -7.18 -9.42 -15.60
N LEU A 39 -6.53 -9.30 -14.43
CA LEU A 39 -7.08 -8.56 -13.27
C LEU A 39 -7.22 -7.05 -13.50
N HIS A 40 -6.44 -6.50 -14.43
CA HIS A 40 -6.49 -5.10 -14.82
C HIS A 40 -6.69 -4.93 -16.33
N PRO A 41 -7.35 -3.85 -16.78
CA PRO A 41 -7.48 -3.54 -18.21
C PRO A 41 -6.11 -3.23 -18.84
N ASP A 42 -6.03 -3.28 -20.18
CA ASP A 42 -4.83 -2.91 -20.95
C ASP A 42 -4.34 -1.48 -20.62
N VAL A 43 -5.28 -0.58 -20.33
CA VAL A 43 -5.03 0.78 -19.88
C VAL A 43 -5.72 0.99 -18.55
N LEU A 44 -4.92 1.11 -17.49
CA LEU A 44 -5.39 1.40 -16.14
C LEU A 44 -4.93 2.83 -15.75
N ASN A 45 -5.88 3.67 -15.38
CA ASN A 45 -5.61 5.03 -14.91
C ASN A 45 -5.84 5.09 -13.40
N GLN A 46 -4.89 5.68 -12.67
CA GLN A 46 -5.07 6.01 -11.27
C GLN A 46 -6.11 7.14 -11.14
N PRO A 47 -6.99 7.12 -10.13
CA PRO A 47 -7.77 8.29 -9.76
C PRO A 47 -6.88 9.46 -9.32
N ASP A 48 -7.44 10.66 -9.33
CA ASP A 48 -6.79 11.83 -8.75
C ASP A 48 -6.66 11.64 -7.24
N LEU A 49 -5.42 11.68 -6.74
CA LEU A 49 -5.12 11.55 -5.32
C LEU A 49 -4.41 12.81 -4.84
N GLN A 50 -4.75 13.27 -3.64
CA GLN A 50 -3.98 14.28 -2.91
C GLN A 50 -2.97 13.60 -1.97
N LEU A 51 -1.98 14.34 -1.49
CA LEU A 51 -1.10 13.83 -0.45
C LEU A 51 -1.88 13.61 0.86
N PRO A 52 -1.56 12.55 1.64
CA PRO A 52 -2.37 12.08 2.76
C PRO A 52 -2.15 12.86 4.07
N PHE A 53 -1.88 14.16 4.01
CA PHE A 53 -1.69 15.03 5.17
C PHE A 53 -2.44 16.36 5.05
N GLU A 54 -2.76 16.99 6.18
CA GLU A 54 -3.48 18.27 6.21
C GLU A 54 -2.72 19.38 5.44
N VAL A 55 -3.48 20.28 4.82
CA VAL A 55 -2.92 21.47 4.16
C VAL A 55 -2.12 22.30 5.15
N GLY A 56 -0.94 22.78 4.73
CA GLY A 56 -0.04 23.57 5.58
C GLY A 56 0.83 22.73 6.52
N LYS A 57 0.74 21.39 6.47
CA LYS A 57 1.66 20.49 7.15
C LYS A 57 2.75 20.00 6.21
N THR A 58 3.98 19.98 6.74
CA THR A 58 5.14 19.46 6.03
C THR A 58 5.55 18.13 6.67
N TRP A 59 5.57 17.08 5.85
CA TRP A 59 5.98 15.74 6.23
C TRP A 59 7.30 15.38 5.56
N SER A 60 7.93 14.30 6.00
CA SER A 60 9.18 13.82 5.40
C SER A 60 8.92 12.56 4.57
N PHE A 61 9.32 12.54 3.30
CA PHE A 61 9.31 11.36 2.45
C PHE A 61 10.44 10.41 2.87
N THR A 62 10.10 9.37 3.64
CA THR A 62 11.09 8.54 4.33
C THR A 62 11.50 7.28 3.58
N SER A 63 10.59 6.76 2.75
CA SER A 63 10.83 5.56 1.96
C SER A 63 10.18 5.68 0.59
N GLY A 64 10.96 5.41 -0.46
CA GLY A 64 10.46 5.21 -1.81
C GLY A 64 9.75 3.87 -1.99
N PRO A 65 9.48 3.44 -3.23
CA PRO A 65 8.77 2.21 -3.52
C PRO A 65 9.32 1.01 -2.74
N HIS A 66 8.45 0.36 -1.97
CA HIS A 66 8.77 -0.83 -1.19
C HIS A 66 7.53 -1.69 -0.98
N SER A 67 7.72 -2.88 -0.41
CA SER A 67 6.65 -3.88 -0.29
C SER A 67 5.36 -3.33 0.33
N ALA A 68 4.24 -3.54 -0.35
CA ALA A 68 2.92 -3.07 0.06
C ALA A 68 2.48 -3.60 1.43
N TRP A 69 2.84 -4.86 1.72
CA TRP A 69 2.49 -5.57 2.93
C TRP A 69 3.45 -6.74 3.14
N ASN A 70 4.12 -6.78 4.29
CA ASN A 70 5.10 -7.82 4.64
C ASN A 70 6.16 -8.01 3.53
N THR A 71 6.79 -9.17 3.43
CA THR A 71 7.80 -9.49 2.42
C THR A 71 7.16 -10.17 1.20
N GLY A 72 7.59 -9.79 0.00
CA GLY A 72 7.18 -10.44 -1.26
C GLY A 72 5.93 -9.88 -1.93
N ALA A 73 5.28 -8.84 -1.37
CA ALA A 73 4.28 -8.09 -2.11
C ALA A 73 4.93 -7.16 -3.16
N GLY A 74 4.13 -6.65 -4.09
CA GLY A 74 4.59 -5.63 -5.04
C GLY A 74 5.12 -4.40 -4.30
N TRP A 75 6.10 -3.70 -4.89
CA TRP A 75 6.66 -2.46 -4.33
C TRP A 75 5.68 -1.29 -4.51
N ALA A 76 4.52 -1.38 -3.86
CA ALA A 76 3.38 -0.50 -4.02
C ALA A 76 3.28 0.59 -2.95
N ALA A 77 4.11 0.52 -1.91
CA ALA A 77 4.04 1.42 -0.77
C ALA A 77 5.03 2.58 -0.84
N LEU A 78 4.68 3.67 -0.16
CA LEU A 78 5.51 4.83 0.14
C LEU A 78 5.34 5.20 1.62
N ASP A 79 6.41 5.74 2.23
CA ASP A 79 6.36 6.15 3.64
C ASP A 79 6.52 7.67 3.80
N PHE A 80 5.71 8.21 4.71
CA PHE A 80 5.80 9.60 5.14
C PHE A 80 5.86 9.69 6.66
N ALA A 81 6.91 10.30 7.20
CA ALA A 81 7.00 10.57 8.64
C ALA A 81 6.41 11.95 8.97
N PRO A 82 5.61 12.07 10.06
CA PRO A 82 5.09 13.36 10.52
C PRO A 82 6.23 14.27 11.00
N PRO A 83 6.00 15.60 11.01
CA PRO A 83 6.95 16.56 11.57
C PRO A 83 7.26 16.26 13.04
N GLY A 84 8.52 16.47 13.44
CA GLY A 84 8.97 16.25 14.81
C GLY A 84 10.46 15.89 14.88
N TYR A 85 11.00 15.88 16.10
CA TYR A 85 12.42 15.61 16.36
C TYR A 85 12.69 14.26 17.00
N ALA A 86 11.66 13.60 17.55
CA ALA A 86 11.80 12.34 18.26
C ALA A 86 11.88 11.16 17.27
N TYR A 87 12.70 10.17 17.62
CA TYR A 87 12.89 8.93 16.84
C TYR A 87 12.17 7.76 17.50
N GLY A 88 11.89 6.72 16.72
CA GLY A 88 11.16 5.54 17.17
C GLY A 88 9.66 5.74 17.14
N CYS A 89 8.93 4.88 17.84
CA CYS A 89 7.49 4.97 17.97
C CYS A 89 7.13 6.01 19.04
N VAL A 90 6.63 7.14 18.57
CA VAL A 90 6.29 8.30 19.38
C VAL A 90 4.90 8.81 19.01
N LEU A 91 4.19 9.32 20.02
CA LEU A 91 2.88 9.92 19.79
C LEU A 91 3.00 11.12 18.84
N SER A 92 2.09 11.20 17.88
CA SER A 92 1.93 12.34 16.98
C SER A 92 0.50 12.88 17.10
N ASN A 93 0.35 14.21 17.06
CA ASN A 93 -0.98 14.85 16.97
C ASN A 93 -1.27 15.33 15.54
N GLU A 94 -0.39 15.03 14.59
CA GLU A 94 -0.62 15.31 13.18
C GLU A 94 -1.68 14.35 12.62
N TRP A 95 -2.40 14.79 11.60
CA TRP A 95 -3.47 14.00 10.98
C TRP A 95 -3.02 13.39 9.66
N VAL A 96 -3.31 12.11 9.52
CA VAL A 96 -3.46 11.46 8.20
C VAL A 96 -4.87 11.76 7.70
N VAL A 97 -4.97 12.17 6.44
CA VAL A 97 -6.25 12.47 5.79
C VAL A 97 -6.45 11.61 4.55
N ALA A 98 -7.72 11.43 4.16
CA ALA A 98 -8.08 10.69 2.96
C ALA A 98 -7.49 11.35 1.71
N SER A 99 -6.84 10.54 0.88
CA SER A 99 -6.23 10.96 -0.38
C SER A 99 -7.25 11.10 -1.52
N ALA A 100 -8.46 10.56 -1.35
CA ALA A 100 -9.56 10.62 -2.30
C ALA A 100 -10.89 10.40 -1.55
N ASP A 101 -11.99 10.61 -2.27
CA ASP A 101 -13.33 10.24 -1.80
C ASP A 101 -13.46 8.71 -1.75
N GLY A 102 -14.19 8.19 -0.75
CA GLY A 102 -14.40 6.76 -0.64
C GLY A 102 -15.14 6.33 0.64
N VAL A 103 -15.26 5.03 0.82
CA VAL A 103 -15.88 4.38 1.98
C VAL A 103 -14.86 3.53 2.71
N VAL A 104 -14.79 3.65 4.03
CA VAL A 104 -13.91 2.80 4.85
C VAL A 104 -14.53 1.40 4.93
N VAL A 105 -13.92 0.42 4.27
CA VAL A 105 -14.45 -0.96 4.18
C VAL A 105 -13.79 -1.92 5.16
N ARG A 106 -12.61 -1.58 5.68
CA ARG A 106 -11.93 -2.38 6.70
C ARG A 106 -11.07 -1.51 7.61
N THR A 107 -11.10 -1.85 8.89
CA THR A 107 -10.14 -1.36 9.88
C THR A 107 -9.58 -2.55 10.66
N ASP A 108 -8.35 -2.43 11.13
CA ASP A 108 -7.67 -3.42 11.98
C ASP A 108 -6.58 -2.71 12.79
N GLU A 109 -5.77 -3.43 13.56
CA GLU A 109 -4.59 -2.88 14.23
C GLU A 109 -3.68 -2.14 13.24
N GLY A 110 -3.61 -0.82 13.37
CA GLY A 110 -2.83 0.05 12.48
C GLY A 110 -3.42 0.29 11.10
N VAL A 111 -4.54 -0.35 10.73
CA VAL A 111 -5.00 -0.41 9.33
C VAL A 111 -6.30 0.35 9.10
N VAL A 112 -6.36 1.09 8.01
CA VAL A 112 -7.58 1.61 7.39
C VAL A 112 -7.55 1.33 5.89
N ILE A 113 -8.62 0.74 5.37
CA ILE A 113 -8.82 0.48 3.94
C ILE A 113 -9.94 1.37 3.42
N LEU A 114 -9.64 2.20 2.42
CA LEU A 114 -10.57 3.10 1.76
C LEU A 114 -10.88 2.59 0.36
N ASP A 115 -12.12 2.18 0.14
CA ASP A 115 -12.68 1.79 -1.16
C ASP A 115 -13.15 3.05 -1.90
N LEU A 116 -12.67 3.26 -3.13
CA LEU A 116 -12.91 4.50 -3.86
C LEU A 116 -14.12 4.45 -4.78
N ASP A 117 -14.69 3.27 -5.05
CA ASP A 117 -15.95 3.15 -5.82
C ASP A 117 -17.17 2.91 -4.92
N GLY A 118 -16.93 2.55 -3.65
CA GLY A 118 -17.93 2.51 -2.60
C GLY A 118 -18.87 1.31 -2.69
N ASP A 119 -18.50 0.27 -3.44
CA ASP A 119 -19.26 -0.97 -3.55
C ASP A 119 -19.16 -1.86 -2.30
N GLY A 120 -18.21 -1.55 -1.40
CA GLY A 120 -18.01 -2.22 -0.12
C GLY A 120 -16.99 -3.36 -0.15
N TYR A 121 -16.30 -3.58 -1.27
CA TYR A 121 -15.37 -4.70 -1.45
C TYR A 121 -13.94 -4.23 -1.70
N GLU A 122 -13.00 -4.60 -0.81
CA GLU A 122 -11.60 -4.22 -0.98
C GLU A 122 -10.85 -4.99 -2.11
N GLN A 123 -11.58 -5.85 -2.84
CA GLN A 123 -11.12 -6.69 -3.95
C GLN A 123 -11.59 -6.19 -5.31
N THR A 124 -12.32 -5.09 -5.37
CA THR A 124 -12.81 -4.45 -6.60
C THR A 124 -12.30 -3.03 -6.68
N GLY A 125 -12.26 -2.49 -7.90
CA GLY A 125 -11.96 -1.08 -8.13
C GLY A 125 -10.61 -0.63 -7.57
N TRP A 126 -10.50 0.67 -7.31
CA TRP A 126 -9.33 1.25 -6.66
C TRP A 126 -9.54 1.28 -5.15
N VAL A 127 -8.52 0.85 -4.41
CA VAL A 127 -8.55 0.80 -2.95
C VAL A 127 -7.23 1.33 -2.39
N LEU A 128 -7.30 2.15 -1.34
CA LEU A 128 -6.13 2.68 -0.65
C LEU A 128 -5.96 2.00 0.71
N LEU A 129 -4.73 1.56 1.00
CA LEU A 129 -4.29 1.14 2.33
C LEU A 129 -3.60 2.32 3.02
N TYR A 130 -4.05 2.63 4.23
CA TYR A 130 -3.34 3.44 5.21
C TYR A 130 -2.92 2.52 6.35
N LEU A 131 -1.62 2.38 6.57
CA LEU A 131 -1.05 1.56 7.63
C LEU A 131 -0.27 2.42 8.62
N HIS A 132 -0.15 1.91 9.84
CA HIS A 132 0.37 2.60 11.01
C HIS A 132 -0.51 3.78 11.42
N ILE A 133 -1.82 3.54 11.49
CA ILE A 133 -2.79 4.49 12.04
C ILE A 133 -3.09 4.13 13.49
N GLU A 134 -2.78 5.06 14.41
CA GLU A 134 -3.06 4.97 15.84
C GLU A 134 -4.51 4.58 16.10
N GLU A 135 -4.79 3.78 17.14
CA GLU A 135 -6.15 3.45 17.56
C GLU A 135 -6.98 4.70 17.91
N ARG A 136 -6.33 5.71 18.51
CA ARG A 136 -6.97 6.97 18.88
C ARG A 136 -7.48 7.70 17.65
N GLU A 137 -8.78 7.95 17.64
CA GLU A 137 -9.46 8.71 16.59
C GLU A 137 -9.30 8.11 15.18
N ARG A 138 -8.95 6.81 15.09
CA ARG A 138 -9.02 6.05 13.84
C ARG A 138 -10.45 6.00 13.36
N VAL A 139 -10.65 6.38 12.11
CA VAL A 139 -11.94 6.27 11.45
C VAL A 139 -12.44 4.82 11.47
N GLY A 140 -13.76 4.64 11.66
CA GLY A 140 -14.41 3.33 11.70
C GLY A 140 -14.91 2.85 10.33
N ILE A 141 -15.21 1.54 10.24
CA ILE A 141 -15.84 0.92 9.06
C ILE A 141 -17.19 1.59 8.78
N GLY A 142 -17.48 1.81 7.50
CA GLY A 142 -18.71 2.45 7.00
C GLY A 142 -18.65 3.98 6.95
N ALA A 143 -17.55 4.59 7.41
CA ALA A 143 -17.37 6.02 7.25
C ALA A 143 -17.22 6.39 5.76
N ILE A 144 -18.01 7.36 5.32
CA ILE A 144 -17.89 7.97 4.00
C ILE A 144 -16.96 9.18 4.17
N LEU A 145 -15.86 9.20 3.43
CA LEU A 145 -14.85 10.24 3.49
C LEU A 145 -14.77 10.99 2.16
N HIS A 146 -14.62 12.30 2.23
CA HIS A 146 -14.12 13.11 1.14
C HIS A 146 -12.61 13.27 1.23
N ALA A 147 -11.96 13.57 0.10
CA ALA A 147 -10.55 13.90 0.08
C ALA A 147 -10.25 15.05 1.08
N GLY A 148 -9.45 14.74 2.11
CA GLY A 148 -9.07 15.69 3.16
C GLY A 148 -9.72 15.42 4.51
N ASP A 149 -10.72 14.56 4.56
CA ASP A 149 -11.30 14.11 5.82
C ASP A 149 -10.30 13.26 6.61
N ARG A 150 -10.40 13.33 7.94
CA ARG A 150 -9.44 12.72 8.85
C ARG A 150 -9.61 11.19 8.91
N ILE A 151 -8.49 10.49 8.74
CA ILE A 151 -8.40 9.04 8.88
C ILE A 151 -7.96 8.64 10.30
N GLY A 152 -7.05 9.40 10.89
CA GLY A 152 -6.49 9.14 12.21
C GLY A 152 -5.11 9.77 12.37
N HIS A 153 -4.38 9.34 13.40
CA HIS A 153 -3.01 9.78 13.66
C HIS A 153 -1.97 8.77 13.16
N PRO A 154 -0.82 9.21 12.63
CA PRO A 154 0.26 8.30 12.30
C PRO A 154 0.88 7.70 13.57
N SER A 155 1.25 6.43 13.53
CA SER A 155 1.77 5.67 14.66
C SER A 155 2.82 4.65 14.20
N CYS A 156 3.08 3.63 15.02
CA CYS A 156 3.80 2.42 14.64
C CYS A 156 2.93 1.16 14.79
N GLU A 157 1.63 1.31 14.99
CA GLU A 157 0.69 0.21 15.22
C GLU A 157 0.52 -0.64 13.96
N GLY A 158 0.25 -1.93 14.14
CA GLY A 158 0.04 -2.86 13.04
C GLY A 158 1.33 -3.19 12.27
N GLY A 159 1.51 -4.47 11.95
CA GLY A 159 2.66 -4.92 11.16
C GLY A 159 4.03 -4.61 11.81
N PHE A 160 5.08 -4.55 10.98
CA PHE A 160 6.44 -4.20 11.42
C PHE A 160 6.70 -2.71 11.13
N SER A 161 7.22 -1.99 12.12
CA SER A 161 7.56 -0.58 11.99
C SER A 161 8.81 -0.22 12.79
N THR A 162 9.66 0.64 12.22
CA THR A 162 10.83 1.20 12.93
C THR A 162 10.53 2.50 13.67
N GLY A 163 9.34 3.07 13.51
CA GLY A 163 8.92 4.29 14.19
C GLY A 163 7.68 4.93 13.60
N THR A 164 7.30 6.10 14.12
CA THR A 164 6.05 6.76 13.69
C THR A 164 6.12 7.26 12.26
N HIS A 165 5.30 6.70 11.38
CA HIS A 165 5.13 7.10 9.99
C HIS A 165 3.75 6.67 9.47
N LEU A 166 3.36 7.18 8.31
CA LEU A 166 2.30 6.64 7.48
C LEU A 166 2.94 5.76 6.41
N HIS A 167 2.46 4.53 6.30
CA HIS A 167 2.70 3.64 5.16
C HIS A 167 1.44 3.65 4.29
N ILE A 168 1.56 4.12 3.04
CA ILE A 168 0.42 4.20 2.11
C ILE A 168 0.67 3.37 0.86
N ALA A 169 -0.31 2.55 0.47
CA ALA A 169 -0.27 1.74 -0.75
C ALA A 169 -1.63 1.72 -1.43
N ARG A 170 -1.67 1.29 -2.70
CA ARG A 170 -2.90 1.19 -3.49
C ARG A 170 -3.05 -0.18 -4.13
N LYS A 171 -4.30 -0.63 -4.25
CA LYS A 171 -4.70 -1.84 -4.95
C LYS A 171 -5.65 -1.49 -6.09
N TYR A 172 -5.64 -2.34 -7.11
CA TYR A 172 -6.72 -2.41 -8.10
C TYR A 172 -7.22 -3.84 -8.22
N ASN A 173 -8.53 -4.07 -8.07
CA ASN A 173 -9.14 -5.41 -8.08
C ASN A 173 -8.42 -6.42 -7.17
N GLY A 174 -8.01 -5.97 -5.97
CA GLY A 174 -7.29 -6.79 -4.99
C GLY A 174 -5.79 -6.99 -5.24
N GLU A 175 -5.26 -6.56 -6.39
CA GLU A 175 -3.83 -6.63 -6.70
C GLU A 175 -3.09 -5.36 -6.23
N TRP A 176 -1.94 -5.52 -5.57
CA TRP A 176 -1.06 -4.40 -5.21
C TRP A 176 -0.45 -3.76 -6.46
N ILE A 177 -0.71 -2.48 -6.69
CA ILE A 177 -0.18 -1.78 -7.87
C ILE A 177 1.14 -1.09 -7.52
N PRO A 178 2.26 -1.43 -8.19
CA PRO A 178 3.57 -0.82 -7.92
C PRO A 178 3.53 0.71 -7.84
N ALA A 179 4.37 1.27 -6.99
CA ALA A 179 4.44 2.71 -6.78
C ALA A 179 5.33 3.42 -7.81
N ASP A 180 5.98 2.68 -8.70
CA ASP A 180 6.81 3.16 -9.79
C ASP A 180 6.53 2.40 -11.10
N GLY A 181 7.35 2.65 -12.13
CA GLY A 181 7.22 2.00 -13.43
C GLY A 181 6.17 2.65 -14.33
N ASN A 182 5.42 1.83 -15.07
CA ASN A 182 4.49 2.30 -16.10
C ASN A 182 3.24 2.98 -15.56
N LEU A 183 2.85 2.66 -14.31
CA LEU A 183 1.74 3.28 -13.62
C LEU A 183 2.27 3.75 -12.26
N PRO A 184 3.01 4.87 -12.18
CA PRO A 184 3.57 5.34 -10.92
C PRO A 184 2.48 5.78 -9.93
N PHE A 185 2.81 5.83 -8.64
CA PHE A 185 1.93 6.43 -7.63
C PHE A 185 2.01 7.96 -7.76
N ILE A 186 0.88 8.59 -8.06
CA ILE A 186 0.77 10.04 -8.24
C ILE A 186 -0.09 10.65 -7.13
N MET A 187 0.39 11.67 -6.41
CA MET A 187 -0.39 12.39 -5.38
C MET A 187 -0.10 13.89 -5.43
N ASP A 188 -1.10 14.75 -5.56
CA ASP A 188 -0.95 16.22 -5.75
C ASP A 188 0.09 16.58 -6.84
N GLY A 189 0.12 15.79 -7.92
CA GLY A 189 1.05 15.91 -9.04
C GLY A 189 2.49 15.43 -8.75
N TRP A 190 2.79 14.93 -7.55
CA TRP A 190 4.06 14.27 -7.25
C TRP A 190 4.06 12.86 -7.82
N VAL A 191 5.01 12.58 -8.71
CA VAL A 191 5.18 11.29 -9.37
C VAL A 191 6.28 10.50 -8.68
N SER A 192 5.92 9.31 -8.19
CA SER A 192 6.85 8.36 -7.59
C SER A 192 7.69 7.62 -8.62
N GLY A 193 8.98 7.44 -8.32
CA GLY A 193 9.91 6.65 -9.11
C GLY A 193 10.89 5.88 -8.23
N GLY A 194 11.10 4.60 -8.52
CA GLY A 194 12.07 3.77 -7.82
C GLY A 194 13.48 3.87 -8.41
N GLN A 195 14.47 3.49 -7.61
CA GLN A 195 15.88 3.49 -8.00
C GLN A 195 16.48 2.08 -8.09
N GLY A 196 15.64 1.07 -8.34
CA GLY A 196 16.06 -0.33 -8.50
C GLY A 196 16.45 -1.04 -7.20
N ARG A 197 16.19 -0.43 -6.05
CA ARG A 197 16.37 -1.02 -4.73
C ARG A 197 15.19 -0.65 -3.85
N GLU A 198 14.68 -1.62 -3.10
CA GLU A 198 13.59 -1.41 -2.15
C GLU A 198 13.90 -0.23 -1.21
N TYR A 199 12.88 0.58 -0.92
CA TYR A 199 12.93 1.82 -0.12
C TYR A 199 13.67 3.00 -0.78
N ASN A 200 14.45 2.79 -1.84
CA ASN A 200 15.12 3.86 -2.56
C ASN A 200 14.23 4.38 -3.69
N GLY A 201 13.93 5.69 -3.66
CA GLY A 201 13.11 6.31 -4.69
C GLY A 201 13.06 7.82 -4.57
N THR A 202 12.32 8.42 -5.50
CA THR A 202 12.11 9.86 -5.58
C THR A 202 10.64 10.19 -5.78
N LEU A 203 10.21 11.35 -5.30
CA LEU A 203 8.98 12.02 -5.74
C LEU A 203 9.37 13.24 -6.57
N SER A 204 8.75 13.40 -7.75
CA SER A 204 9.04 14.51 -8.66
C SER A 204 7.78 15.30 -9.02
N ARG A 205 7.86 16.63 -9.03
CA ARG A 205 6.77 17.53 -9.45
C ARG A 205 7.36 18.68 -10.24
N GLY A 206 7.17 18.66 -11.57
CA GLY A 206 7.85 19.60 -12.48
C GLY A 206 9.37 19.43 -12.43
N SER A 207 10.09 20.50 -12.07
CA SER A 207 11.55 20.46 -11.90
C SER A 207 12.02 20.09 -10.49
N VAL A 208 11.10 19.95 -9.53
CA VAL A 208 11.42 19.63 -8.14
C VAL A 208 11.48 18.11 -7.98
N ILE A 209 12.55 17.63 -7.38
CA ILE A 209 12.76 16.21 -7.07
C ILE A 209 13.12 16.11 -5.59
N ILE A 210 12.45 15.20 -4.89
CA ILE A 210 12.69 14.85 -3.50
C ILE A 210 13.14 13.40 -3.46
N GLU A 211 14.26 13.12 -2.80
CA GLU A 211 14.75 11.75 -2.61
C GLU A 211 14.28 11.20 -1.26
N ALA A 212 13.92 9.92 -1.25
CA ALA A 212 13.58 9.21 -0.03
C ALA A 212 14.79 9.17 0.91
N TYR A 213 14.56 9.48 2.17
CA TYR A 213 15.60 9.39 3.19
C TYR A 213 15.03 8.85 4.49
N PHE A 214 15.62 7.78 5.00
CA PHE A 214 15.14 7.06 6.19
C PHE A 214 15.03 7.92 7.47
N ARG A 215 15.48 9.17 7.47
CA ARG A 215 15.30 10.14 8.55
C ARG A 215 14.55 11.37 8.05
N ARG A 216 14.07 12.17 8.98
CA ARG A 216 13.57 13.52 8.71
C ARG A 216 14.77 14.43 8.40
N GLY A 217 14.83 14.98 7.19
CA GLY A 217 15.88 15.88 6.73
C GLY A 217 15.31 17.04 5.92
N LEU A 218 16.03 18.16 5.83
CA LEU A 218 15.51 19.35 5.12
C LEU A 218 15.25 19.10 3.62
N TYR A 219 15.88 18.08 3.04
CA TYR A 219 15.82 17.76 1.61
C TYR A 219 14.75 16.72 1.26
N ASN A 220 14.15 16.04 2.24
CA ASN A 220 13.05 15.10 2.01
C ASN A 220 11.69 15.64 2.46
N GLN A 221 11.57 16.96 2.63
CA GLN A 221 10.33 17.61 3.06
C GLN A 221 9.34 17.75 1.91
N ILE A 222 8.10 17.34 2.14
CA ILE A 222 6.99 17.40 1.19
C ILE A 222 5.74 17.97 1.86
N SER A 223 4.98 18.71 1.08
CA SER A 223 3.70 19.32 1.48
C SER A 223 2.79 19.41 0.25
N ARG A 224 1.51 19.73 0.46
CA ARG A 224 0.51 19.87 -0.60
C ARG A 224 0.81 21.10 -1.45
#